data_AF-A0A9P1A170-F1
#
_entry.id   AF-A0A9P1A170-F1
#
_cell.length_a   1.000
_cell.length_b   1.000
_cell.length_c   1.000
_cell.angle_alpha   90.00
_cell.angle_beta   90.00
_cell.angle_gamma   90.00
#
_symmetry.space_group_name_H-M   'P 1'
#
loop_
_entity.id
_entity.type
_entity.pdbx_description
1 polymer ?
#
loop_
_entity_poly.entity_id
_entity_poly.type
_entity_poly.pdbx_seq_one_letter_code
_entity_poly.pdbx_strand_id
1 'polypeptide(L)'
;MPLLKRHATSLLEILDILIAYPLDELADLRNETAIAESLCVLIGNQFLHSGVQSNEIVNLKASFPQVVQEWRDCVQVKDADENPWSTFEKTKSLLQDLVETEEGIKTEMEELNKREKELEAQLEAIQSNRRKLNEKREALSMQTEIVCRVATVQARKVEAKEVGVGRRGNNKVELSLKSKWAATRHLFA
;
A
#
# COMPACT_ATOMS: atom_id res chain seq x y z
N MET A 1 83.39 25.45 -4.95
CA MET A 1 82.56 25.11 -3.77
C MET A 1 81.26 25.94 -3.61
N PRO A 2 81.12 27.21 -4.05
CA PRO A 2 79.85 27.95 -3.90
C PRO A 2 78.72 27.55 -4.86
N LEU A 3 79.05 27.16 -6.09
CA LEU A 3 78.08 26.87 -7.16
C LEU A 3 77.26 25.60 -6.93
N LEU A 4 77.89 24.52 -6.43
CA LEU A 4 77.22 23.26 -6.10
C LEU A 4 76.19 23.43 -4.98
N LYS A 5 76.50 24.27 -3.99
CA LYS A 5 75.61 24.54 -2.86
C LYS A 5 74.36 25.31 -3.31
N ARG A 6 74.54 26.30 -4.20
CA ARG A 6 73.43 27.08 -4.78
C ARG A 6 72.49 26.23 -5.63
N HIS A 7 73.02 25.28 -6.40
CA HIS A 7 72.22 24.39 -7.23
C HIS A 7 71.38 23.40 -6.41
N ALA A 8 71.92 22.88 -5.30
CA ALA A 8 71.16 22.01 -4.41
C ALA A 8 70.04 22.73 -3.67
N THR A 9 70.25 24.00 -3.29
CA THR A 9 69.19 24.83 -2.67
C THR A 9 68.03 25.06 -3.63
N SER A 10 68.29 25.34 -4.91
CA SER A 10 67.22 25.48 -5.91
C SER A 10 66.45 24.19 -6.19
N LEU A 11 67.07 23.01 -6.03
CA LEU A 11 66.40 21.72 -6.20
C LEU A 11 65.50 21.36 -5.01
N LEU A 12 65.89 21.77 -3.79
CA LEU A 12 65.04 21.69 -2.60
C LEU A 12 63.80 22.58 -2.75
N GLU A 13 63.95 23.81 -3.24
CA GLU A 13 62.81 24.70 -3.53
C GLU A 13 61.85 24.09 -4.56
N ILE A 14 62.36 23.42 -5.60
CA ILE A 14 61.54 22.72 -6.59
C ILE A 14 60.78 21.55 -5.96
N LEU A 15 61.42 20.77 -5.09
CA LEU A 15 60.75 19.67 -4.36
C LEU A 15 59.67 20.19 -3.42
N ASP A 16 59.93 21.28 -2.68
CA ASP A 16 58.94 21.89 -1.78
C ASP A 16 57.70 22.38 -2.54
N ILE A 17 57.89 22.93 -3.75
CA ILE A 17 56.80 23.34 -4.63
C ILE A 17 56.02 22.11 -5.13
N LEU A 18 56.72 21.07 -5.58
CA LEU A 18 56.09 19.88 -6.14
C LEU A 18 55.34 19.06 -5.09
N ILE A 19 55.85 18.97 -3.85
CA ILE A 19 55.17 18.27 -2.75
C ILE A 19 53.89 19.00 -2.31
N ALA A 20 53.77 20.30 -2.58
CA ALA A 20 52.57 21.06 -2.30
C ALA A 20 51.43 20.82 -3.31
N TYR A 21 51.68 20.09 -4.40
CA TYR A 21 50.67 19.82 -5.42
C TYR A 21 49.62 18.81 -4.94
N PRO A 22 48.36 18.97 -5.38
CA PRO A 22 47.35 17.92 -5.26
C PRO A 22 47.87 16.60 -5.84
N LEU A 23 47.48 15.47 -5.27
CA LEU A 23 47.94 14.15 -5.73
C LEU A 23 47.63 13.89 -7.22
N ASP A 24 46.53 14.44 -7.73
CA ASP A 24 46.17 14.39 -9.16
C ASP A 24 47.20 15.08 -10.06
N GLU A 25 47.72 16.23 -9.64
CA GLU A 25 48.74 16.97 -10.37
C GLU A 25 50.13 16.39 -10.14
N LEU A 26 50.39 15.83 -8.95
CA LEU A 26 51.64 15.18 -8.60
C LEU A 26 51.88 13.89 -9.42
N ALA A 27 50.80 13.18 -9.75
CA ALA A 27 50.83 11.96 -10.55
C ALA A 27 50.94 12.21 -12.08
N ASP A 28 51.02 13.48 -12.51
CA ASP A 28 51.42 13.82 -13.88
C ASP A 28 52.85 13.32 -14.12
N LEU A 29 53.04 12.61 -15.24
CA LEU A 29 54.33 12.06 -15.66
C LEU A 29 55.45 13.10 -15.65
N ARG A 30 55.14 14.37 -15.97
CA ARG A 30 56.09 15.48 -15.94
C ARG A 30 56.57 15.82 -14.53
N ASN A 31 55.66 15.85 -13.56
CA ASN A 31 55.96 16.18 -12.17
C ASN A 31 56.63 15.01 -11.45
N GLU A 32 56.17 13.78 -11.73
CA GLU A 32 56.81 12.56 -11.26
C GLU A 32 58.27 12.48 -11.71
N THR A 33 58.54 12.77 -13.00
CA THR A 33 59.89 12.81 -13.56
C THR A 33 60.74 13.90 -12.89
N ALA A 34 60.19 15.10 -12.68
CA ALA A 34 60.90 16.20 -12.04
C ALA A 34 61.28 15.88 -10.58
N ILE A 35 60.43 15.18 -9.82
CA ILE A 35 60.74 14.71 -8.47
C ILE A 35 61.82 13.63 -8.51
N ALA A 36 61.70 12.65 -9.40
CA ALA A 36 62.68 11.58 -9.54
C ALA A 36 64.08 12.12 -9.90
N GLU A 37 64.15 13.09 -10.81
CA GLU A 37 65.39 13.77 -11.19
C GLU A 37 65.97 14.60 -10.03
N SER A 38 65.13 15.36 -9.32
CA SER A 38 65.56 16.16 -8.17
C SER A 38 66.13 15.29 -7.06
N LEU A 39 65.46 14.16 -6.74
CA LEU A 39 65.96 13.18 -5.77
C LEU A 39 67.24 12.49 -6.24
N CYS A 40 67.40 12.20 -7.54
CA CYS A 40 68.66 11.68 -8.09
C CYS A 40 69.83 12.63 -7.87
N VAL A 41 69.63 13.92 -8.12
CA VAL A 41 70.70 14.93 -7.96
C VAL A 41 71.05 15.15 -6.50
N LEU A 42 70.06 15.15 -5.59
CA LEU A 42 70.31 15.26 -4.14
C LEU A 42 71.11 14.06 -3.60
N ILE A 43 70.81 12.84 -4.06
CA ILE A 43 71.60 11.64 -3.70
C ILE A 43 73.02 11.71 -4.26
N GLY A 44 73.22 12.32 -5.44
CA GLY A 44 74.55 12.56 -6.01
C GLY A 44 75.39 13.58 -5.22
N ASN A 45 74.75 14.40 -4.37
CA ASN A 45 75.39 15.45 -3.57
C ASN A 45 75.27 15.20 -2.06
N GLN A 46 75.48 13.95 -1.62
CA GLN A 46 75.38 13.51 -0.23
C GLN A 46 76.13 14.39 0.79
N PHE A 47 77.25 15.01 0.41
CA PHE A 47 78.04 15.90 1.27
C PHE A 47 77.31 17.20 1.68
N LEU A 48 76.14 17.49 1.09
CA LEU A 48 75.30 18.64 1.44
C LEU A 48 74.25 18.34 2.51
N HIS A 49 74.12 17.07 2.94
CA HIS A 49 73.09 16.61 3.85
C HIS A 49 73.70 15.87 5.04
N SER A 50 72.97 15.84 6.16
CA SER A 50 73.33 14.93 7.27
C SER A 50 73.11 13.47 6.85
N GLY A 51 73.80 12.53 7.50
CA GLY A 51 73.63 11.10 7.18
C GLY A 51 72.19 10.60 7.32
N VAL A 52 71.41 11.18 8.24
CA VAL A 52 69.98 10.88 8.43
C VAL A 52 69.17 11.37 7.22
N GLN A 53 69.37 12.62 6.81
CA GLN A 53 68.69 13.22 5.64
C GLN A 53 69.04 12.49 4.34
N SER A 54 70.29 12.07 4.15
CA SER A 54 70.67 11.27 2.98
C SER A 54 69.91 9.94 2.92
N ASN A 55 69.69 9.29 4.06
CA ASN A 55 68.98 8.03 4.13
C ASN A 55 67.47 8.22 3.84
N GLU A 56 66.88 9.30 4.33
CA GLU A 56 65.48 9.67 4.05
C GLU A 56 65.25 9.96 2.55
N ILE A 57 66.17 10.69 1.90
CA ILE A 57 66.09 10.99 0.46
C ILE A 57 66.18 9.69 -0.38
N VAL A 58 67.05 8.74 0.03
CA VAL A 58 67.17 7.43 -0.63
C VAL A 58 65.88 6.63 -0.49
N ASN A 59 65.29 6.59 0.72
CA ASN A 59 64.03 5.90 0.97
C ASN A 59 62.87 6.53 0.21
N LEU A 60 62.81 7.86 0.15
CA LEU A 60 61.78 8.59 -0.59
C LEU A 60 61.89 8.29 -2.09
N LYS A 61 63.09 8.30 -2.67
CA LYS A 61 63.29 7.94 -4.08
C LYS A 61 62.84 6.51 -4.39
N ALA A 62 63.06 5.56 -3.48
CA ALA A 62 62.69 4.17 -3.67
C ALA A 62 61.16 3.94 -3.56
N SER A 63 60.50 4.66 -2.65
CA SER A 63 59.07 4.48 -2.36
C SER A 63 58.15 5.33 -3.23
N PHE A 64 58.59 6.50 -3.66
CA PHE A 64 57.75 7.47 -4.37
C PHE A 64 57.06 6.90 -5.64
N PRO A 65 57.75 6.20 -6.56
CA PRO A 65 57.09 5.64 -7.74
C PRO A 65 56.00 4.62 -7.39
N GLN A 66 56.21 3.82 -6.35
CA GLN A 66 55.23 2.84 -5.89
C GLN A 66 53.98 3.53 -5.32
N VAL A 67 54.16 4.57 -4.48
CA VAL A 67 53.06 5.32 -3.88
C VAL A 67 52.22 6.03 -4.95
N VAL A 68 52.86 6.62 -5.96
CA VAL A 68 52.15 7.28 -7.07
C VAL A 68 51.37 6.26 -7.91
N GLN A 69 51.92 5.05 -8.10
CA GLN A 69 51.22 3.98 -8.79
C GLN A 69 50.02 3.45 -8.00
N GLU A 70 50.18 3.20 -6.70
CA GLU A 70 49.09 2.78 -5.80
C GLU A 70 47.96 3.81 -5.80
N TRP A 71 48.29 5.10 -5.84
CA TRP A 71 47.31 6.17 -5.98
C TRP A 71 46.59 6.14 -7.33
N ARG A 72 47.30 5.97 -8.46
CA ARG A 72 46.68 5.84 -9.79
C ARG A 72 45.71 4.66 -9.84
N ASP A 73 46.09 3.53 -9.27
CA ASP A 73 45.25 2.33 -9.21
C ASP A 73 43.97 2.59 -8.40
N CYS A 74 44.06 3.37 -7.30
CA CYS A 74 42.88 3.75 -6.50
C CYS A 74 41.92 4.70 -7.23
N VAL A 75 42.43 5.59 -8.07
CA VAL A 75 41.61 6.55 -8.82
C VAL A 75 40.97 5.91 -10.04
N GLN A 76 41.70 5.05 -10.77
CA GLN A 76 41.14 4.36 -11.94
C GLN A 76 39.98 3.40 -11.59
N VAL A 77 39.98 2.83 -10.38
CA VAL A 77 38.84 2.03 -9.86
C VAL A 77 37.56 2.88 -9.71
N LYS A 78 37.67 4.20 -9.54
CA LYS A 78 36.49 5.09 -9.47
C LYS A 78 35.89 5.45 -10.83
N ASP A 79 36.69 5.39 -11.91
CA ASP A 79 36.30 5.87 -13.23
C ASP A 79 35.88 4.75 -14.21
N ALA A 80 36.27 3.49 -13.94
CA ALA A 80 36.05 2.37 -14.86
C ALA A 80 34.68 1.68 -14.71
N ASP A 81 34.01 1.79 -13.55
CA ASP A 81 32.69 1.23 -13.30
C ASP A 81 31.67 2.36 -13.10
N GLU A 82 30.46 2.19 -13.63
CA GLU A 82 29.32 3.09 -13.38
C GLU A 82 29.30 3.49 -11.90
N ASN A 83 29.56 4.77 -11.63
CA ASN A 83 29.81 5.29 -10.29
C ASN A 83 28.88 4.61 -9.25
N PRO A 84 29.41 3.77 -8.34
CA PRO A 84 28.60 2.96 -7.43
C PRO A 84 27.69 3.83 -6.53
N TRP A 85 28.06 5.09 -6.32
CA TRP A 85 27.22 6.08 -5.64
C TRP A 85 25.95 6.43 -6.42
N SER A 86 26.01 6.47 -7.76
CA SER A 86 24.84 6.74 -8.60
C SER A 86 23.85 5.58 -8.60
N THR A 87 24.34 4.35 -8.60
CA THR A 87 23.51 3.14 -8.48
C THR A 87 22.87 3.07 -7.10
N PHE A 88 23.64 3.37 -6.03
CA PHE A 88 23.12 3.43 -4.67
C PHE A 88 21.99 4.46 -4.50
N GLU A 89 22.18 5.70 -4.98
CA GLU A 89 21.14 6.73 -4.85
C GLU A 89 19.88 6.38 -5.66
N LYS A 90 20.02 5.80 -6.86
CA LYS A 90 18.88 5.29 -7.64
C LYS A 90 18.14 4.17 -6.91
N THR A 91 18.85 3.20 -6.33
CA THR A 91 18.23 2.11 -5.57
C THR A 91 17.52 2.65 -4.33
N LYS A 92 18.12 3.63 -3.65
CA LYS A 92 17.51 4.28 -2.48
C LYS A 92 16.22 5.01 -2.83
N SER A 93 16.18 5.77 -3.94
CA SER A 93 14.95 6.45 -4.36
C SER A 93 13.85 5.44 -4.70
N LEU A 94 14.19 4.37 -5.43
CA LEU A 94 13.24 3.30 -5.75
C LEU A 94 12.69 2.61 -4.49
N LEU A 95 13.54 2.36 -3.49
CA LEU A 95 13.11 1.79 -2.23
C LEU A 95 12.14 2.72 -1.49
N GLN A 96 12.40 4.02 -1.51
CA GLN A 96 11.50 4.99 -0.89
C GLN A 96 10.13 5.01 -1.59
N ASP A 97 10.11 5.07 -2.92
CA ASP A 97 8.86 5.04 -3.71
C ASP A 97 8.07 3.76 -3.45
N LEU A 98 8.75 2.62 -3.33
CA LEU A 98 8.13 1.33 -3.02
C LEU A 98 7.52 1.31 -1.61
N VAL A 99 8.21 1.87 -0.62
CA VAL A 99 7.69 1.97 0.76
C VAL A 99 6.45 2.85 0.81
N GLU A 100 6.48 4.03 0.17
CA GLU A 100 5.33 4.94 0.09
C GLU A 100 4.15 4.27 -0.60
N THR A 101 4.40 3.50 -1.67
CA THR A 101 3.36 2.74 -2.39
C THR A 101 2.76 1.64 -1.51
N GLU A 102 3.59 0.88 -0.78
CA GLU A 102 3.13 -0.17 0.14
C GLU A 102 2.28 0.40 1.28
N GLU A 103 2.68 1.54 1.85
CA GLU A 103 1.89 2.25 2.87
C GLU A 103 0.52 2.71 2.34
N GLY A 104 0.49 3.20 1.08
CA GLY A 104 -0.75 3.52 0.37
C GLY A 104 -1.67 2.31 0.23
N ILE A 105 -1.14 1.19 -0.28
CA ILE A 105 -1.89 -0.07 -0.46
C ILE A 105 -2.44 -0.57 0.89
N LYS A 106 -1.62 -0.52 1.95
CA LYS A 106 -2.03 -0.95 3.29
C LYS A 106 -3.20 -0.12 3.81
N THR A 107 -3.17 1.20 3.57
CA THR A 107 -4.24 2.11 3.98
C THR A 107 -5.54 1.79 3.23
N GLU A 108 -5.47 1.58 1.91
CA GLU A 108 -6.63 1.18 1.10
C GLU A 108 -7.21 -0.18 1.56
N MET A 109 -6.35 -1.15 1.89
CA MET A 109 -6.79 -2.43 2.44
C MET A 109 -7.53 -2.28 3.77
N GLU A 110 -7.06 -1.41 4.67
CA GLU A 110 -7.73 -1.15 5.95
C GLU A 110 -9.10 -0.50 5.76
N GLU A 111 -9.24 0.43 4.80
CA GLU A 111 -10.53 1.04 4.45
C GLU A 111 -11.50 0.03 3.86
N LEU A 112 -11.04 -0.83 2.94
CA LEU A 112 -11.85 -1.89 2.35
C LEU A 112 -12.35 -2.87 3.42
N ASN A 113 -11.48 -3.27 4.35
CA ASN A 113 -11.84 -4.17 5.44
C ASN A 113 -12.90 -3.54 6.38
N LYS A 114 -12.80 -2.24 6.67
CA LYS A 114 -13.86 -1.52 7.41
C LYS A 114 -15.19 -1.56 6.67
N ARG A 115 -15.17 -1.33 5.36
CA ARG A 115 -16.38 -1.33 4.52
C ARG A 115 -16.99 -2.72 4.37
N GLU A 116 -16.16 -3.76 4.28
CA GLU A 116 -16.61 -5.15 4.29
C GLU A 116 -17.39 -5.47 5.57
N LYS A 117 -16.84 -5.13 6.74
CA LYS A 117 -17.53 -5.32 8.03
C LYS A 117 -18.84 -4.55 8.14
N GLU A 118 -18.89 -3.34 7.62
CA GLU A 118 -20.13 -2.55 7.59
C GLU A 118 -21.20 -3.24 6.73
N LEU A 119 -20.82 -3.74 5.55
CA LEU A 119 -21.74 -4.46 4.66
C LEU A 119 -22.21 -5.78 5.25
N GLU A 120 -21.35 -6.52 5.94
CA GLU A 120 -21.74 -7.74 6.68
C GLU A 120 -22.80 -7.42 7.74
N ALA A 121 -22.60 -6.37 8.54
CA ALA A 121 -23.58 -5.95 9.54
C ALA A 121 -24.93 -5.56 8.91
N GLN A 122 -24.91 -4.88 7.77
CA GLN A 122 -26.13 -4.56 7.02
C GLN A 122 -26.84 -5.82 6.51
N LEU A 123 -26.08 -6.81 5.99
CA LEU A 123 -26.63 -8.08 5.54
C LEU A 123 -27.30 -8.85 6.69
N GLU A 124 -26.66 -8.92 7.86
CA GLU A 124 -27.25 -9.56 9.04
C GLU A 124 -28.55 -8.86 9.48
N ALA A 125 -28.59 -7.53 9.44
CA ALA A 125 -29.79 -6.76 9.75
C ALA A 125 -30.94 -7.06 8.76
N ILE A 126 -30.64 -7.11 7.46
CA ILE A 126 -31.61 -7.47 6.42
C ILE A 126 -32.13 -8.89 6.63
N GLN A 127 -31.25 -9.86 6.91
CA GLN A 127 -31.64 -11.24 7.16
C GLN A 127 -32.52 -11.37 8.42
N SER A 128 -32.21 -10.63 9.48
CA SER A 128 -33.03 -10.54 10.68
C SER A 128 -34.42 -9.98 10.39
N ASN A 129 -34.50 -8.88 9.62
CA ASN A 129 -35.76 -8.29 9.19
C ASN A 129 -36.59 -9.24 8.31
N ARG A 130 -35.94 -9.97 7.39
CA ARG A 130 -36.58 -10.99 6.56
C ARG A 130 -37.22 -12.10 7.42
N ARG A 131 -36.53 -12.58 8.45
CA ARG A 131 -37.08 -13.58 9.39
C ARG A 131 -38.32 -13.05 10.11
N LYS A 132 -38.24 -11.83 10.67
CA LYS A 132 -39.38 -11.18 11.33
C LYS A 132 -40.59 -10.99 10.39
N LEU A 133 -40.35 -10.62 9.13
CA LEU A 133 -41.42 -10.49 8.14
C LEU A 133 -42.06 -11.83 7.81
N ASN A 134 -41.27 -12.91 7.72
CA ASN A 134 -41.80 -14.24 7.50
C ASN A 134 -42.68 -14.71 8.65
N GLU A 135 -42.24 -14.51 9.90
CA GLU A 135 -43.05 -14.81 11.10
C GLU A 135 -44.37 -14.02 11.11
N LYS A 136 -44.33 -12.72 10.80
CA LYS A 136 -45.54 -11.89 10.66
C LYS A 136 -46.47 -12.42 9.58
N ARG A 137 -45.93 -12.84 8.44
CA ARG A 137 -46.70 -13.41 7.33
C ARG A 137 -47.38 -14.71 7.75
N GLU A 138 -46.68 -15.61 8.43
CA GLU A 138 -47.24 -16.87 8.93
C GLU A 138 -48.35 -16.62 9.95
N ALA A 139 -48.15 -15.70 10.90
CA ALA A 139 -49.16 -15.31 11.87
C ALA A 139 -50.42 -14.75 11.19
N LEU A 140 -50.26 -13.85 10.21
CA LEU A 140 -51.38 -13.31 9.43
C LEU A 140 -52.10 -14.40 8.62
N SER A 141 -51.37 -15.36 8.06
CA SER A 141 -51.95 -16.48 7.34
C SER A 141 -52.87 -17.31 8.26
N MET A 142 -52.40 -17.66 9.45
CA MET A 142 -53.20 -18.39 10.45
C MET A 142 -54.44 -17.59 10.86
N GLN A 143 -54.29 -16.29 11.14
CA GLN A 143 -55.41 -15.44 11.51
C GLN A 143 -56.45 -15.33 10.38
N THR A 144 -56.00 -15.21 9.14
CA THR A 144 -56.87 -15.16 7.96
C THR A 144 -57.66 -16.46 7.82
N GLU A 145 -57.03 -17.61 8.02
CA GLU A 145 -57.71 -18.91 7.96
C GLU A 145 -58.82 -19.01 9.01
N ILE A 146 -58.55 -18.57 10.25
CA ILE A 146 -59.55 -18.53 11.33
C ILE A 146 -60.73 -17.65 10.95
N VAL A 147 -60.48 -16.44 10.45
CA VAL A 147 -61.52 -15.50 10.03
C VAL A 147 -62.37 -16.09 8.91
N CYS A 148 -61.74 -16.70 7.89
CA CYS A 148 -62.45 -17.37 6.81
C CYS A 148 -63.35 -18.50 7.32
N ARG A 149 -62.86 -19.33 8.26
CA ARG A 149 -63.68 -20.39 8.88
C ARG A 149 -64.89 -19.81 9.63
N VAL A 150 -64.70 -18.74 10.41
CA VAL A 150 -65.81 -18.07 11.11
C VAL A 150 -66.82 -17.49 10.11
N ALA A 151 -66.34 -16.81 9.06
CA ALA A 151 -67.19 -16.22 8.04
C ALA A 151 -68.05 -17.27 7.31
N THR A 152 -67.48 -18.43 6.97
CA THR A 152 -68.24 -19.52 6.31
C THR A 152 -69.32 -20.10 7.21
N VAL A 153 -69.06 -20.28 8.52
CA VAL A 153 -70.07 -20.75 9.47
C VAL A 153 -71.19 -19.73 9.61
N GLN A 154 -70.86 -18.44 9.69
CA GLN A 154 -71.84 -17.38 9.80
C GLN A 154 -72.69 -17.24 8.53
N ALA A 155 -72.08 -17.34 7.35
CA ALA A 155 -72.79 -17.33 6.07
C ALA A 155 -73.84 -18.45 6.00
N ARG A 156 -73.46 -19.69 6.36
CA ARG A 156 -74.40 -20.83 6.43
C ARG A 156 -75.55 -20.59 7.42
N LYS A 157 -75.27 -19.96 8.56
CA LYS A 157 -76.29 -19.63 9.56
C LYS A 157 -77.28 -18.58 9.05
N VAL A 158 -76.80 -17.60 8.28
CA VAL A 158 -77.66 -16.59 7.63
C VAL A 158 -78.53 -17.26 6.57
N GLU A 159 -77.94 -18.06 5.68
CA GLU A 159 -78.66 -18.79 4.63
C GLU A 159 -79.77 -19.69 5.23
N ALA A 160 -79.46 -20.46 6.29
CA ALA A 160 -80.44 -21.28 6.97
C ALA A 160 -81.60 -20.45 7.58
N LYS A 161 -81.30 -19.26 8.12
CA LYS A 161 -82.33 -18.35 8.64
C LYS A 161 -83.18 -17.78 7.51
N GLU A 162 -82.59 -17.38 6.39
CA GLU A 162 -83.32 -16.87 5.22
C GLU A 162 -84.29 -17.92 4.67
N VAL A 163 -83.83 -19.16 4.49
CA VAL A 163 -84.69 -20.28 4.07
C VAL A 163 -85.81 -20.52 5.08
N GLY A 164 -85.51 -20.47 6.38
CA GLY A 164 -86.50 -20.63 7.44
C GLY A 164 -87.57 -19.52 7.47
N VAL A 165 -87.16 -18.26 7.27
CA VAL A 165 -88.06 -17.10 7.18
C VAL A 165 -88.93 -17.21 5.94
N GLY A 166 -88.36 -17.54 4.78
CA GLY A 166 -89.11 -17.75 3.54
C GLY A 166 -90.17 -18.84 3.68
N ARG A 167 -89.81 -20.01 4.25
CA ARG A 167 -90.75 -21.10 4.49
C ARG A 167 -91.86 -20.69 5.46
N ARG A 168 -91.53 -20.00 6.56
CA ARG A 168 -92.53 -19.51 7.54
C ARG A 168 -93.50 -18.52 6.90
N GLY A 169 -92.99 -17.60 6.08
CA GLY A 169 -93.79 -16.66 5.30
C GLY A 169 -94.78 -17.37 4.39
N ASN A 170 -94.29 -18.31 3.57
CA ASN A 170 -95.14 -19.10 2.68
C ASN A 170 -96.22 -19.89 3.43
N ASN A 171 -95.86 -20.59 4.50
CA ASN A 171 -96.82 -21.36 5.30
C ASN A 171 -97.91 -20.47 5.90
N LYS A 172 -97.56 -19.25 6.34
CA LYS A 172 -98.52 -18.28 6.89
C LYS A 172 -99.51 -17.81 5.82
N VAL A 173 -99.02 -17.48 4.63
CA VAL A 173 -99.87 -17.11 3.49
C VAL A 173 -100.78 -18.27 3.09
N GLU A 174 -100.24 -19.48 2.98
CA GLU A 174 -100.99 -20.67 2.64
C GLU A 174 -102.11 -20.97 3.66
N LEU A 175 -101.81 -20.91 4.96
CA LEU A 175 -102.81 -21.08 6.03
C LEU A 175 -103.91 -20.02 5.95
N SER A 176 -103.55 -18.75 5.73
CA SER A 176 -104.52 -17.67 5.55
C SER A 176 -105.41 -17.90 4.32
N LEU A 177 -104.84 -18.35 3.20
CA LEU A 177 -105.60 -18.63 1.98
C LEU A 177 -106.56 -19.80 2.19
N LYS A 178 -106.09 -20.89 2.80
CA LYS A 178 -106.94 -22.06 3.14
C LYS A 178 -108.08 -21.67 4.08
N SER A 179 -107.81 -20.87 5.10
CA SER A 179 -108.83 -20.39 6.03
C SER A 179 -109.86 -19.49 5.33
N LYS A 180 -109.42 -18.56 4.48
CA LYS A 180 -110.32 -17.71 3.69
C LYS A 180 -111.20 -18.56 2.77
N TRP A 181 -110.60 -19.51 2.04
CA TRP A 181 -111.33 -20.42 1.16
C TRP A 181 -112.39 -21.24 1.90
N ALA A 182 -112.04 -21.80 3.06
CA ALA A 182 -112.99 -22.53 3.90
C ALA A 182 -114.18 -21.66 4.33
N ALA A 183 -113.93 -20.41 4.73
CA ALA A 183 -114.99 -19.47 5.09
C ALA A 183 -115.90 -19.13 3.89
N THR A 184 -115.34 -18.89 2.70
CA THR A 184 -116.16 -18.59 1.51
C THR A 184 -116.97 -19.80 1.05
N ARG A 185 -116.46 -21.02 1.23
CA ARG A 185 -117.16 -22.25 0.82
C ARG A 185 -118.51 -22.44 1.51
N HIS A 186 -118.68 -21.95 2.74
CA HIS A 186 -119.96 -21.98 3.44
C HIS A 186 -121.02 -21.03 2.83
N LEU A 187 -120.62 -20.07 2.00
CA LEU A 187 -121.53 -19.17 1.29
C LEU A 187 -122.09 -19.79 -0.01
N PHE A 188 -121.53 -20.93 -0.43
CA PHE A 188 -121.94 -21.66 -1.64
C PHE A 188 -122.53 -23.05 -1.32
N ALA A 189 -122.87 -23.29 -0.06
CA ALA A 189 -123.56 -24.50 0.43
C ALA A 189 -124.97 -24.11 0.89
#